data_AF-A0A7H0I6B5-F1
#
_entry.id   AF-A0A7H0I6B5-F1
#
_cell.length_a   1.000
_cell.length_b   1.000
_cell.length_c   1.000
_cell.angle_alpha   90.00
_cell.angle_beta   90.00
_cell.angle_gamma   90.00
#
_symmetry.space_group_name_H-M   'P 1'
#
loop_
_entity.id
_entity.type
_entity.pdbx_description
1 polymer ?
#
loop_
_entity_poly.entity_id
_entity_poly.type
_entity_poly.pdbx_seq_one_letter_code
_entity_poly.pdbx_strand_id
1 'polypeptide(L)'
;MTVPDTTFEARTDESDESEGLREEERAGALGLYDGWEQRNWRIADLDLAADRPAWDALPDVVRTGLLAGLSGLFLGEVSVTETLAPLAHAAPRYDYQLFLCTQLADEARHTLFFQRCLDALTGAGQHRPDDLHTEGRRTEALADVVERRLVERTAEVGPDGDPADWYRAVTLYHLMAEGVLAMTLLHSISDAVRAVPGLPALSEGLARVARDEARHAAFGNIALREGVRSGYRDAIAEEVVQSMPVVARALVDPERRLTTLALPFAVARHGRLLAGQWDAAADALHRRLARIGLRDLTGSARRAWYADCAAAVDEYEELHGVRHPTRLAQQAAGGTGKGR
;
A
#
# COMPACT_ATOMS: atom_id res chain seq x y z
N MET A 1 -21.46 -42.96 -4.06
CA MET A 1 -20.54 -42.38 -3.06
C MET A 1 -20.42 -40.91 -3.38
N THR A 2 -21.22 -40.10 -2.69
CA THR A 2 -21.44 -38.68 -2.95
C THR A 2 -20.31 -37.90 -2.27
N VAL A 3 -19.60 -37.08 -3.05
CA VAL A 3 -18.59 -36.13 -2.52
C VAL A 3 -19.36 -35.02 -1.81
N PRO A 4 -19.07 -34.69 -0.55
CA PRO A 4 -19.75 -33.60 0.13
C PRO A 4 -19.31 -32.26 -0.47
N ASP A 5 -20.32 -31.41 -0.69
CA ASP A 5 -20.20 -30.02 -1.09
C ASP A 5 -19.68 -29.22 0.12
N THR A 6 -18.42 -28.81 0.07
CA THR A 6 -17.83 -27.87 1.03
C THR A 6 -17.74 -26.49 0.39
N THR A 7 -18.89 -25.84 0.26
CA THR A 7 -18.97 -24.39 0.14
C THR A 7 -18.69 -23.81 1.53
N PHE A 8 -17.42 -23.48 1.78
CA PHE A 8 -17.05 -22.63 2.91
C PHE A 8 -17.52 -21.21 2.57
N GLU A 9 -18.56 -20.75 3.26
CA GLU A 9 -19.12 -19.39 3.14
C GLU A 9 -18.10 -18.35 3.64
N ALA A 10 -17.18 -17.92 2.78
CA ALA A 10 -16.29 -16.79 3.03
C ALA A 10 -16.95 -15.42 2.71
N ARG A 11 -18.28 -15.28 2.87
CA ARG A 11 -19.04 -14.12 2.34
C ARG A 11 -19.70 -13.21 3.39
N THR A 12 -19.44 -13.42 4.67
CA THR A 12 -20.02 -12.62 5.77
C THR A 12 -19.00 -11.76 6.52
N ASP A 13 -17.70 -12.12 6.49
CA ASP A 13 -16.68 -11.47 7.32
C ASP A 13 -16.26 -10.08 6.79
N GLU A 14 -16.00 -9.97 5.47
CA GLU A 14 -15.61 -8.69 4.86
C GLU A 14 -16.72 -7.63 4.91
N SER A 15 -18.00 -8.04 4.88
CA SER A 15 -19.12 -7.09 4.97
C SER A 15 -19.25 -6.49 6.36
N ASP A 16 -19.14 -7.32 7.40
CA ASP A 16 -19.30 -6.91 8.80
C ASP A 16 -18.08 -6.10 9.27
N GLU A 17 -16.86 -6.49 8.88
CA GLU A 17 -15.66 -5.70 9.16
C GLU A 17 -15.71 -4.33 8.48
N SER A 18 -16.21 -4.26 7.25
CA SER A 18 -16.37 -2.98 6.54
C SER A 18 -17.46 -2.10 7.16
N GLU A 19 -18.48 -2.68 7.81
CA GLU A 19 -19.52 -1.95 8.53
C GLU A 19 -19.00 -1.42 9.88
N GLY A 20 -18.30 -2.25 10.66
CA GLY A 20 -17.67 -1.84 11.92
C GLY A 20 -16.68 -0.68 11.73
N LEU A 21 -15.80 -0.76 10.72
CA LEU A 21 -14.89 0.35 10.39
C LEU A 21 -15.63 1.64 10.01
N ARG A 22 -16.78 1.54 9.33
CA ARG A 22 -17.60 2.71 8.99
C ARG A 22 -18.25 3.33 10.21
N GLU A 23 -18.63 2.53 11.21
CA GLU A 23 -19.16 3.02 12.48
C GLU A 23 -18.09 3.73 13.31
N GLU A 24 -16.90 3.14 13.41
CA GLU A 24 -15.76 3.73 14.11
C GLU A 24 -15.34 5.06 13.48
N GLU A 25 -15.29 5.11 12.15
CA GLU A 25 -14.96 6.35 11.47
C GLU A 25 -16.04 7.44 11.67
N ARG A 26 -17.31 7.05 11.86
CA ARG A 26 -18.37 7.99 12.24
C ARG A 26 -18.20 8.48 13.68
N ALA A 27 -17.69 7.62 14.57
CA ALA A 27 -17.36 7.97 15.94
C ALA A 27 -16.07 8.83 16.06
N GLY A 28 -15.29 8.96 14.98
CA GLY A 28 -14.11 9.82 14.91
C GLY A 28 -12.82 9.12 15.37
N ALA A 29 -11.77 9.89 15.67
CA ALA A 29 -10.46 9.33 16.01
C ALA A 29 -10.49 8.44 17.27
N LEU A 30 -11.30 8.79 18.28
CA LEU A 30 -11.49 7.95 19.47
C LEU A 30 -12.27 6.67 19.16
N GLY A 31 -13.19 6.69 18.19
CA GLY A 31 -13.85 5.46 17.74
C GLY A 31 -12.86 4.49 17.10
N LEU A 32 -11.91 5.00 16.32
CA LEU A 32 -10.82 4.19 15.76
C LEU A 32 -9.87 3.65 16.85
N TYR A 33 -9.64 4.43 17.91
CA TYR A 33 -8.91 3.99 19.11
C TYR A 33 -9.63 2.82 19.80
N ASP A 34 -10.95 2.95 20.03
CA ASP A 34 -11.74 1.88 20.65
C ASP A 34 -11.72 0.61 19.78
N GLY A 35 -11.75 0.77 18.45
CA GLY A 35 -11.59 -0.33 17.51
C GLY A 35 -10.21 -1.00 17.57
N TRP A 36 -9.15 -0.23 17.83
CA TRP A 36 -7.79 -0.73 18.03
C TRP A 36 -7.70 -1.61 19.30
N GLU A 37 -8.22 -1.13 20.43
CA GLU A 37 -8.26 -1.88 21.70
C GLU A 37 -8.96 -3.25 21.54
N GLN A 38 -10.04 -3.29 20.76
CA GLN A 38 -10.85 -4.49 20.57
C GLN A 38 -10.21 -5.53 19.62
N ARG A 39 -9.35 -5.09 18.69
CA ARG A 39 -8.86 -5.92 17.57
C ARG A 39 -7.34 -5.92 17.46
N ASN A 40 -6.66 -5.87 18.60
CA ASN A 40 -5.21 -6.03 18.64
C ASN A 40 -4.78 -7.47 18.34
N TRP A 41 -3.57 -7.67 17.83
CA TRP A 41 -3.03 -8.98 17.50
C TRP A 41 -1.53 -9.09 17.82
N ARG A 42 -1.06 -10.33 18.03
CA ARG A 42 0.33 -10.61 18.38
C ARG A 42 1.00 -11.39 17.27
N ILE A 43 2.22 -10.98 16.91
CA ILE A 43 3.05 -11.72 15.96
C ILE A 43 3.35 -13.13 16.48
N ALA A 44 3.48 -13.30 17.80
CA ALA A 44 3.76 -14.59 18.43
C ALA A 44 2.63 -15.63 18.24
N ASP A 45 1.42 -15.20 17.88
CA ASP A 45 0.31 -16.10 17.60
C ASP A 45 0.36 -16.63 16.14
N LEU A 46 1.31 -16.16 15.33
CA LEU A 46 1.55 -16.62 13.96
C LEU A 46 2.69 -17.65 13.94
N ASP A 47 2.43 -18.85 13.44
CA ASP A 47 3.47 -19.87 13.21
C ASP A 47 4.22 -19.59 11.91
N LEU A 48 5.10 -18.59 11.92
CA LEU A 48 5.85 -18.16 10.73
C LEU A 48 6.73 -19.27 10.13
N ALA A 49 7.11 -20.28 10.92
CA ALA A 49 7.90 -21.41 10.43
C ALA A 49 7.08 -22.38 9.57
N ALA A 50 5.76 -22.40 9.72
CA ALA A 50 4.86 -23.27 8.95
C ALA A 50 4.91 -23.00 7.44
N ASP A 51 5.26 -21.78 7.04
CA ASP A 51 5.28 -21.36 5.64
C ASP A 51 6.52 -21.86 4.89
N ARG A 52 7.60 -22.22 5.60
CA ARG A 52 8.91 -22.53 5.01
C ARG A 52 8.89 -23.67 3.98
N PRO A 53 8.24 -24.83 4.23
CA PRO A 53 8.23 -25.92 3.25
C PRO A 53 7.55 -25.55 1.93
N ALA A 54 6.44 -24.80 2.00
CA ALA A 54 5.73 -24.34 0.80
C ALA A 54 6.52 -23.26 0.07
N TRP A 55 7.16 -22.35 0.81
CA TRP A 55 8.03 -21.32 0.27
C TRP A 55 9.22 -21.90 -0.50
N ASP A 56 9.91 -22.90 0.06
CA ASP A 56 11.06 -23.55 -0.58
C ASP A 56 10.65 -24.31 -1.85
N ALA A 57 9.41 -24.78 -1.93
CA ALA A 57 8.85 -25.47 -3.09
C ALA A 57 8.39 -24.53 -4.23
N LEU A 58 8.37 -23.21 -4.00
CA LEU A 58 7.94 -22.25 -5.02
C LEU A 58 8.93 -22.20 -6.19
N PRO A 59 8.43 -22.05 -7.44
CA PRO A 59 9.29 -21.71 -8.57
C PRO A 59 10.06 -20.40 -8.30
N ASP A 60 11.33 -20.35 -8.69
CA ASP A 60 12.21 -19.20 -8.42
C ASP A 60 11.61 -17.86 -8.88
N VAL A 61 10.93 -17.84 -10.02
CA VAL A 61 10.25 -16.63 -10.53
C VAL A 61 9.15 -16.13 -9.59
N VAL A 62 8.38 -17.04 -8.98
CA VAL A 62 7.31 -16.70 -8.03
C VAL A 62 7.92 -16.25 -6.72
N ARG A 63 8.90 -17.00 -6.21
CA ARG A 63 9.61 -16.68 -4.97
C ARG A 63 10.29 -15.31 -5.06
N THR A 64 10.93 -15.01 -6.19
CA THR A 64 11.60 -13.72 -6.43
C THR A 64 10.60 -12.55 -6.46
N GLY A 65 9.46 -12.73 -7.13
CA GLY A 65 8.41 -11.70 -7.19
C GLY A 65 7.78 -11.42 -5.82
N LEU A 66 7.43 -12.48 -5.07
CA LEU A 66 6.90 -12.33 -3.71
C LEU A 66 7.91 -11.70 -2.78
N LEU A 67 9.17 -12.13 -2.82
CA LEU A 67 10.23 -11.58 -2.00
C LEU A 67 10.47 -10.09 -2.28
N ALA A 68 10.46 -9.69 -3.55
CA ALA A 68 10.54 -8.28 -3.94
C ALA A 68 9.38 -7.45 -3.37
N GLY A 69 8.14 -7.95 -3.48
CA GLY A 69 6.97 -7.27 -2.94
C GLY A 69 6.99 -7.14 -1.42
N LEU A 70 7.32 -8.24 -0.72
CA LEU A 70 7.43 -8.26 0.75
C LEU A 70 8.55 -7.35 1.26
N SER A 71 9.69 -7.32 0.56
CA SER A 71 10.78 -6.38 0.87
C SER A 71 10.37 -4.93 0.66
N GLY A 72 9.58 -4.62 -0.38
CA GLY A 72 9.04 -3.28 -0.61
C GLY A 72 8.09 -2.83 0.50
N LEU A 73 7.17 -3.70 0.93
CA LEU A 73 6.31 -3.44 2.08
C LEU A 73 7.14 -3.24 3.35
N PHE A 74 8.08 -4.12 3.65
CA PHE A 74 8.97 -3.99 4.82
C PHE A 74 9.68 -2.64 4.87
N LEU A 75 10.21 -2.17 3.74
CA LEU A 75 10.86 -0.86 3.66
C LEU A 75 9.86 0.28 3.92
N GLY A 76 8.64 0.15 3.39
CA GLY A 76 7.53 1.04 3.70
C GLY A 76 7.27 1.11 5.20
N GLU A 77 7.07 -0.05 5.85
CA GLU A 77 6.78 -0.15 7.29
C GLU A 77 7.84 0.52 8.17
N VAL A 78 9.12 0.33 7.83
CA VAL A 78 10.23 0.97 8.54
C VAL A 78 10.13 2.48 8.44
N SER A 79 9.92 3.00 7.23
CA SER A 79 9.78 4.43 6.99
C SER A 79 8.60 5.05 7.73
N VAL A 80 7.41 4.45 7.63
CA VAL A 80 6.21 4.97 8.30
C VAL A 80 6.40 4.94 9.83
N THR A 81 7.02 3.88 10.37
CA THR A 81 7.39 3.80 11.79
C THR A 81 8.31 4.95 12.23
N GLU A 82 9.34 5.25 11.44
CA GLU A 82 10.34 6.28 11.77
C GLU A 82 9.82 7.71 11.63
N THR A 83 8.83 7.93 10.75
CA THR A 83 8.38 9.28 10.35
C THR A 83 7.06 9.72 10.98
N LEU A 84 6.33 8.84 11.70
CA LEU A 84 5.02 9.19 12.27
C LEU A 84 5.09 10.08 13.53
N ALA A 85 6.16 9.97 14.30
CA ALA A 85 6.25 10.61 15.62
C ALA A 85 6.03 12.14 15.60
N PRO A 86 6.57 12.91 14.63
CA PRO A 86 6.24 14.33 14.48
C PRO A 86 4.74 14.62 14.30
N LEU A 87 4.02 13.82 13.51
CA LEU A 87 2.58 13.99 13.31
C LEU A 87 1.80 13.73 14.60
N ALA A 88 2.17 12.69 15.35
CA ALA A 88 1.55 12.39 16.64
C ALA A 88 1.79 13.53 17.65
N HIS A 89 3.02 14.04 17.70
CA HIS A 89 3.41 15.09 18.64
C HIS A 89 2.74 16.44 18.34
N ALA A 90 2.65 16.81 17.07
CA ALA A 90 2.11 18.10 16.63
C ALA A 90 0.63 18.03 16.18
N ALA A 91 -0.08 16.95 16.50
CA ALA A 91 -1.46 16.78 16.08
C ALA A 91 -2.32 17.97 16.56
N PRO A 92 -3.13 18.60 15.67
CA PRO A 92 -3.89 19.81 15.99
C PRO A 92 -5.03 19.56 16.97
N ARG A 93 -5.31 18.30 17.30
CA ARG A 93 -6.36 17.88 18.23
C ARG A 93 -5.87 16.75 19.11
N TYR A 94 -6.33 16.75 20.35
CA TYR A 94 -5.95 15.77 21.35
C TYR A 94 -6.43 14.35 21.01
N ASP A 95 -7.62 14.20 20.45
CA ASP A 95 -8.12 12.90 20.00
C ASP A 95 -7.28 12.30 18.86
N TYR A 96 -6.73 13.15 17.98
CA TYR A 96 -5.82 12.71 16.93
C TYR A 96 -4.49 12.23 17.49
N GLN A 97 -3.94 12.96 18.47
CA GLN A 97 -2.72 12.54 19.16
C GLN A 97 -2.87 11.16 19.81
N LEU A 98 -3.99 10.91 20.50
CA LEU A 98 -4.26 9.62 21.15
C LEU A 98 -4.34 8.47 20.15
N PHE A 99 -5.04 8.65 19.03
CA PHE A 99 -5.11 7.65 17.97
C PHE A 99 -3.75 7.41 17.31
N LEU A 100 -2.99 8.47 17.00
CA LEU A 100 -1.68 8.33 16.35
C LEU A 100 -0.68 7.55 17.22
N CYS A 101 -0.83 7.55 18.54
CA CYS A 101 -0.06 6.66 19.42
C CYS A 101 -0.37 5.17 19.21
N THR A 102 -1.61 4.81 18.86
CA THR A 102 -1.94 3.41 18.53
C THR A 102 -1.37 3.02 17.18
N GLN A 103 -1.42 3.94 16.20
CA GLN A 103 -0.81 3.71 14.89
C GLN A 103 0.71 3.51 15.02
N LEU A 104 1.42 4.32 15.82
CA LEU A 104 2.86 4.09 16.11
C LEU A 104 3.15 2.67 16.63
N ALA A 105 2.26 2.10 17.45
CA ALA A 105 2.41 0.73 17.93
C ALA A 105 2.14 -0.30 16.82
N ASP A 106 1.21 -0.01 15.91
CA ASP A 106 0.90 -0.84 14.74
C ASP A 106 2.06 -0.86 13.75
N GLU A 107 2.63 0.30 13.38
CA GLU A 107 3.75 0.37 12.43
C GLU A 107 4.98 -0.38 12.96
N ALA A 108 5.28 -0.22 14.26
CA ALA A 108 6.36 -0.96 14.91
C ALA A 108 6.12 -2.49 14.86
N ARG A 109 4.86 -2.91 15.03
CA ARG A 109 4.44 -4.30 14.92
C ARG A 109 4.51 -4.80 13.47
N HIS A 110 4.13 -4.00 12.49
CA HIS A 110 4.22 -4.36 11.07
C HIS A 110 5.68 -4.51 10.64
N THR A 111 6.54 -3.57 10.99
CA THR A 111 8.00 -3.64 10.79
C THR A 111 8.57 -4.95 11.34
N LEU A 112 8.25 -5.30 12.59
CA LEU A 112 8.69 -6.56 13.20
C LEU A 112 8.08 -7.79 12.54
N PHE A 113 6.83 -7.71 12.10
CA PHE A 113 6.15 -8.80 11.40
C PHE A 113 6.87 -9.11 10.08
N PHE A 114 7.06 -8.13 9.21
CA PHE A 114 7.72 -8.35 7.92
C PHE A 114 9.18 -8.79 8.09
N GLN A 115 9.93 -8.21 9.03
CA GLN A 115 11.28 -8.66 9.35
C GLN A 115 11.31 -10.16 9.69
N ARG A 116 10.45 -10.59 10.64
CA ARG A 116 10.41 -11.99 11.08
C ARG A 116 9.92 -12.93 9.99
N CYS A 117 8.97 -12.50 9.17
CA CYS A 117 8.51 -13.26 8.01
C CYS A 117 9.64 -13.46 7.00
N LEU A 118 10.33 -12.39 6.61
CA LEU A 118 11.47 -12.47 5.69
C LEU A 118 12.56 -13.40 6.23
N ASP A 119 12.86 -13.32 7.53
CA ASP A 119 13.81 -14.23 8.19
C ASP A 119 13.38 -15.69 8.14
N ALA A 120 12.11 -15.98 8.46
CA ALA A 120 11.58 -17.34 8.43
C ALA A 120 11.63 -17.94 7.02
N LEU A 121 11.25 -17.14 6.01
CA LEU A 121 11.18 -17.56 4.60
C LEU A 121 12.57 -17.76 3.99
N THR A 122 13.51 -16.85 4.24
CA THR A 122 14.85 -16.87 3.61
C THR A 122 15.86 -17.70 4.40
N GLY A 123 15.69 -17.81 5.72
CA GLY A 123 16.70 -18.39 6.61
C GLY A 123 17.96 -17.56 6.77
N ALA A 124 17.98 -16.28 6.31
CA ALA A 124 19.16 -15.42 6.39
C ALA A 124 19.47 -14.95 7.83
N GLY A 125 18.43 -14.80 8.65
CA GLY A 125 18.53 -14.32 10.04
C GLY A 125 18.82 -12.83 10.14
N GLN A 126 17.92 -12.10 10.82
CA GLN A 126 17.99 -10.66 11.08
C GLN A 126 18.04 -9.77 9.84
N HIS A 127 17.07 -9.91 8.91
CA HIS A 127 16.86 -8.95 7.83
C HIS A 127 16.81 -7.52 8.38
N ARG A 128 17.74 -6.69 7.93
CA ARG A 128 17.78 -5.25 8.23
C ARG A 128 17.32 -4.47 6.99
N PRO A 129 16.82 -3.23 7.17
CA PRO A 129 16.53 -2.35 6.05
C PRO A 129 17.74 -2.22 5.12
N ASP A 130 18.93 -2.00 5.68
CA ASP A 130 20.21 -1.93 4.96
C ASP A 130 20.49 -3.13 4.05
N ASP A 131 20.04 -4.33 4.43
CA ASP A 131 20.24 -5.54 3.64
C ASP A 131 19.47 -5.44 2.30
N LEU A 132 18.28 -4.83 2.29
CA LEU A 132 17.49 -4.63 1.07
C LEU A 132 18.20 -3.76 0.03
N HIS A 133 19.01 -2.79 0.49
CA HIS A 133 19.86 -1.99 -0.39
C HIS A 133 20.92 -2.87 -1.03
N THR A 134 21.60 -3.70 -0.23
CA THR A 134 22.68 -4.57 -0.72
C THR A 134 22.17 -5.70 -1.62
N GLU A 135 20.94 -6.16 -1.42
CA GLU A 135 20.29 -7.21 -2.20
C GLU A 135 19.64 -6.69 -3.50
N GLY A 136 19.69 -5.38 -3.76
CA GLY A 136 19.08 -4.76 -4.94
C GLY A 136 17.55 -4.86 -4.97
N ARG A 137 16.91 -4.98 -3.79
CA ARG A 137 15.45 -5.07 -3.67
C ARG A 137 14.78 -3.72 -3.46
N ARG A 138 15.55 -2.70 -3.05
CA ARG A 138 15.16 -1.28 -3.02
C ARG A 138 15.29 -0.67 -4.41
N THR A 139 14.23 -0.04 -4.89
CA THR A 139 14.26 0.82 -6.08
C THR A 139 14.23 2.28 -5.68
N GLU A 140 14.81 3.13 -6.52
CA GLU A 140 14.86 4.56 -6.28
C GLU A 140 13.46 5.18 -6.33
N ALA A 141 12.55 4.61 -7.14
CA ALA A 141 11.13 4.96 -7.17
C ALA A 141 10.44 4.82 -5.81
N LEU A 142 10.61 3.67 -5.14
CA LEU A 142 10.02 3.46 -3.83
C LEU A 142 10.68 4.38 -2.79
N ALA A 143 12.01 4.46 -2.81
CA ALA A 143 12.76 5.26 -1.85
C ALA A 143 12.50 6.77 -1.95
N ASP A 144 12.18 7.27 -3.15
CA ASP A 144 11.77 8.68 -3.30
C ASP A 144 10.56 9.00 -2.44
N VAL A 145 9.58 8.10 -2.36
CA VAL A 145 8.41 8.26 -1.51
C VAL A 145 8.79 8.05 -0.04
N VAL A 146 9.33 6.87 0.28
CA VAL A 146 9.39 6.41 1.68
C VAL A 146 10.64 6.88 2.43
N GLU A 147 11.78 7.08 1.79
CA GLU A 147 13.01 7.51 2.48
C GLU A 147 13.31 9.00 2.32
N ARG A 148 12.75 9.65 1.30
CA ARG A 148 12.95 11.10 1.06
C ARG A 148 11.73 11.92 1.39
N ARG A 149 10.66 11.81 0.60
CA ARG A 149 9.51 12.72 0.68
C ARG A 149 8.82 12.65 2.04
N LEU A 150 8.63 11.43 2.59
CA LEU A 150 8.08 11.28 3.93
C LEU A 150 8.99 11.92 4.99
N VAL A 151 10.29 11.65 4.95
CA VAL A 151 11.25 12.22 5.92
C VAL A 151 11.26 13.76 5.84
N GLU A 152 11.38 14.31 4.64
CA GLU A 152 11.37 15.77 4.41
C GLU A 152 10.07 16.41 4.91
N ARG A 153 8.92 15.85 4.51
CA ARG A 153 7.62 16.43 4.84
C ARG A 153 7.28 16.31 6.32
N THR A 154 7.61 15.19 6.96
CA THR A 154 7.35 15.01 8.39
C THR A 154 8.32 15.80 9.27
N ALA A 155 9.52 16.14 8.78
CA ALA A 155 10.47 17.01 9.48
C ALA A 155 10.03 18.48 9.54
N GLU A 156 9.16 18.93 8.63
CA GLU A 156 8.56 20.27 8.64
C GLU A 156 7.50 20.44 9.73
N VAL A 157 6.99 19.32 10.27
CA VAL A 157 5.90 19.32 11.26
C VAL A 157 6.44 19.62 12.66
N GLY A 158 5.91 20.66 13.30
CA GLY A 158 6.23 21.03 14.68
C GLY A 158 5.02 21.47 15.48
N PRO A 159 5.03 21.32 16.83
CA PRO A 159 3.89 21.66 17.70
C PRO A 159 3.52 23.15 17.67
N ASP A 160 4.50 24.02 17.41
CA ASP A 160 4.33 25.47 17.26
C ASP A 160 4.43 25.92 15.77
N GLY A 161 4.39 24.97 14.83
CA GLY A 161 4.50 25.22 13.38
C GLY A 161 3.19 25.65 12.72
N ASP A 162 3.21 25.87 11.41
CA ASP A 162 1.98 26.11 10.64
C ASP A 162 1.16 24.82 10.58
N PRO A 163 -0.12 24.81 11.03
CA PRO A 163 -0.96 23.62 10.90
C PRO A 163 -1.12 23.13 9.46
N ALA A 164 -0.92 24.00 8.45
CA ALA A 164 -0.90 23.61 7.05
C ALA A 164 0.17 22.52 6.78
N ASP A 165 1.33 22.60 7.43
CA ASP A 165 2.42 21.62 7.25
C ASP A 165 2.01 20.25 7.81
N TRP A 166 1.27 20.23 8.93
CA TRP A 166 0.68 18.99 9.46
C TRP A 166 -0.30 18.35 8.47
N TYR A 167 -1.18 19.16 7.83
CA TYR A 167 -2.12 18.63 6.84
C TYR A 167 -1.44 18.18 5.54
N ARG A 168 -0.35 18.84 5.11
CA ARG A 168 0.48 18.34 4.00
C ARG A 168 1.10 16.99 4.37
N ALA A 169 1.68 16.88 5.55
CA ALA A 169 2.25 15.63 6.03
C ALA A 169 1.23 14.49 6.09
N VAL A 170 0.04 14.72 6.65
CA VAL A 170 -1.05 13.73 6.65
C VAL A 170 -1.53 13.38 5.23
N THR A 171 -1.49 14.33 4.31
CA THR A 171 -1.84 14.07 2.91
C THR A 171 -0.84 13.13 2.25
N LEU A 172 0.46 13.39 2.40
CA LEU A 172 1.49 12.50 1.86
C LEU A 172 1.47 11.14 2.57
N TYR A 173 1.38 11.13 3.89
CA TYR A 173 1.46 9.93 4.72
C TYR A 173 0.21 9.05 4.58
N HIS A 174 -0.92 9.48 5.14
CA HIS A 174 -2.12 8.64 5.24
C HIS A 174 -2.90 8.50 3.93
N LEU A 175 -2.93 9.55 3.10
CA LEU A 175 -3.71 9.51 1.86
C LEU A 175 -2.92 8.90 0.71
N MET A 176 -1.69 9.37 0.47
CA MET A 176 -0.92 8.99 -0.72
C MET A 176 0.00 7.78 -0.51
N ALA A 177 0.79 7.75 0.56
CA ALA A 177 1.70 6.64 0.85
C ALA A 177 0.93 5.41 1.38
N GLU A 178 0.09 5.53 2.39
CA GLU A 178 -0.68 4.39 2.91
C GLU A 178 -1.91 4.12 2.04
N GLY A 179 -2.81 5.10 1.96
CA GLY A 179 -4.15 4.94 1.39
C GLY A 179 -4.22 4.70 -0.11
N VAL A 180 -3.15 4.97 -0.86
CA VAL A 180 -3.04 4.72 -2.30
C VAL A 180 -1.92 3.71 -2.59
N LEU A 181 -0.66 4.00 -2.23
CA LEU A 181 0.47 3.14 -2.58
C LEU A 181 0.46 1.82 -1.79
N ALA A 182 0.62 1.88 -0.46
CA ALA A 182 0.79 0.72 0.40
C ALA A 182 -0.42 -0.20 0.33
N MET A 183 -1.65 0.32 0.44
CA MET A 183 -2.86 -0.51 0.31
C MET A 183 -2.95 -1.21 -1.05
N THR A 184 -2.55 -0.57 -2.16
CA THR A 184 -2.57 -1.22 -3.48
C THR A 184 -1.55 -2.36 -3.57
N LEU A 185 -0.34 -2.12 -3.06
CA LEU A 185 0.72 -3.13 -2.98
C LEU A 185 0.33 -4.29 -2.07
N LEU A 186 -0.19 -3.98 -0.88
CA LEU A 186 -0.63 -4.94 0.13
C LEU A 186 -1.75 -5.84 -0.39
N HIS A 187 -2.78 -5.28 -1.04
CA HIS A 187 -3.84 -6.10 -1.66
C HIS A 187 -3.26 -6.99 -2.76
N SER A 188 -2.39 -6.46 -3.61
CA SER A 188 -1.78 -7.22 -4.71
C SER A 188 -0.94 -8.39 -4.19
N ILE A 189 -0.14 -8.16 -3.15
CA ILE A 189 0.70 -9.18 -2.52
C ILE A 189 -0.17 -10.19 -1.77
N SER A 190 -1.21 -9.73 -1.07
CA SER A 190 -2.17 -10.62 -0.38
C SER A 190 -2.88 -11.55 -1.37
N ASP A 191 -3.31 -11.03 -2.52
CA ASP A 191 -3.91 -11.84 -3.58
C ASP A 191 -2.92 -12.87 -4.15
N ALA A 192 -1.66 -12.46 -4.35
CA ALA A 192 -0.61 -13.37 -4.81
C ALA A 192 -0.30 -14.47 -3.79
N VAL A 193 -0.24 -14.14 -2.50
CA VAL A 193 -0.02 -15.09 -1.40
C VAL A 193 -1.19 -16.04 -1.27
N ARG A 194 -2.45 -15.57 -1.32
CA ARG A 194 -3.65 -16.41 -1.28
C ARG A 194 -3.77 -17.36 -2.47
N ALA A 195 -3.18 -17.01 -3.61
CA ALA A 195 -3.10 -17.89 -4.77
C ALA A 195 -2.05 -19.02 -4.63
N VAL A 196 -1.16 -18.94 -3.63
CA VAL A 196 -0.16 -19.97 -3.33
C VAL A 196 -0.64 -20.82 -2.14
N PRO A 197 -0.83 -22.14 -2.32
CA PRO A 197 -1.18 -23.01 -1.20
C PRO A 197 0.01 -23.16 -0.23
N GLY A 198 -0.27 -23.19 1.07
CA GLY A 198 0.72 -23.53 2.09
C GLY A 198 1.49 -22.35 2.70
N LEU A 199 1.00 -21.11 2.55
CA LEU A 199 1.52 -19.94 3.26
C LEU A 199 0.52 -19.37 4.30
N PRO A 200 0.03 -20.19 5.25
CA PRO A 200 -1.01 -19.77 6.19
C PRO A 200 -0.59 -18.59 7.07
N ALA A 201 0.66 -18.56 7.55
CA ALA A 201 1.09 -17.55 8.51
C ALA A 201 1.26 -16.17 7.84
N LEU A 202 1.83 -16.15 6.63
CA LEU A 202 1.94 -14.93 5.82
C LEU A 202 0.57 -14.44 5.38
N SER A 203 -0.33 -15.33 4.94
CA SER A 203 -1.69 -14.94 4.54
C SER A 203 -2.46 -14.31 5.70
N GLU A 204 -2.42 -14.93 6.88
CA GLU A 204 -3.07 -14.41 8.10
C GLU A 204 -2.43 -13.08 8.53
N GLY A 205 -1.10 -13.00 8.54
CA GLY A 205 -0.40 -11.78 8.94
C GLY A 205 -0.69 -10.59 8.01
N LEU A 206 -0.71 -10.81 6.69
CA LEU A 206 -1.08 -9.76 5.73
C LEU A 206 -2.54 -9.31 5.90
N ALA A 207 -3.46 -10.21 6.22
CA ALA A 207 -4.85 -9.84 6.52
C ALA A 207 -4.94 -8.96 7.76
N ARG A 208 -4.17 -9.27 8.81
CA ARG A 208 -4.11 -8.46 10.03
C ARG A 208 -3.49 -7.08 9.79
N VAL A 209 -2.42 -6.99 8.99
CA VAL A 209 -1.84 -5.71 8.54
C VAL A 209 -2.88 -4.91 7.75
N ALA A 210 -3.57 -5.53 6.78
CA ALA A 210 -4.57 -4.84 5.96
C ALA A 210 -5.72 -4.24 6.80
N ARG A 211 -6.11 -4.90 7.89
CA ARG A 211 -7.11 -4.38 8.84
C ARG A 211 -6.61 -3.16 9.61
N ASP A 212 -5.34 -3.14 9.98
CA ASP A 212 -4.70 -1.99 10.63
C ASP A 212 -4.61 -0.80 9.65
N GLU A 213 -4.12 -1.06 8.43
CA GLU A 213 -4.04 -0.07 7.35
C GLU A 213 -5.40 0.54 7.00
N ALA A 214 -6.48 -0.25 7.06
CA ALA A 214 -7.82 0.27 6.85
C ALA A 214 -8.21 1.32 7.92
N ARG A 215 -7.78 1.15 9.18
CA ARG A 215 -7.98 2.15 10.24
C ARG A 215 -7.08 3.38 10.03
N HIS A 216 -5.83 3.19 9.63
CA HIS A 216 -4.90 4.30 9.38
C HIS A 216 -5.42 5.20 8.24
N ALA A 217 -5.87 4.60 7.15
CA ALA A 217 -6.53 5.31 6.06
C ALA A 217 -7.85 5.97 6.49
N ALA A 218 -8.63 5.35 7.39
CA ALA A 218 -9.83 5.95 7.95
C ALA A 218 -9.51 7.21 8.78
N PHE A 219 -8.46 7.16 9.61
CA PHE A 219 -7.96 8.33 10.32
C PHE A 219 -7.55 9.46 9.37
N GLY A 220 -6.77 9.15 8.33
CA GLY A 220 -6.40 10.13 7.30
C GLY A 220 -7.63 10.81 6.68
N ASN A 221 -8.69 10.04 6.40
CA ASN A 221 -9.95 10.60 5.90
C ASN A 221 -10.63 11.54 6.90
N ILE A 222 -10.65 11.19 8.20
CA ILE A 222 -11.22 12.04 9.25
C ILE A 222 -10.43 13.36 9.34
N ALA A 223 -9.11 13.25 9.48
CA ALA A 223 -8.22 14.39 9.66
C ALA A 223 -8.27 15.35 8.46
N LEU A 224 -8.12 14.83 7.23
CA LEU A 224 -8.11 15.67 6.02
C LEU A 224 -9.49 16.27 5.71
N ARG A 225 -10.57 15.55 5.99
CA ARG A 225 -11.93 16.13 5.85
C ARG A 225 -12.14 17.30 6.80
N GLU A 226 -11.62 17.21 8.03
CA GLU A 226 -11.62 18.33 8.95
C GLU A 226 -10.73 19.45 8.45
N GLY A 227 -9.50 19.17 8.02
CA GLY A 227 -8.58 20.16 7.45
C GLY A 227 -9.18 20.96 6.29
N VAL A 228 -9.89 20.30 5.37
CA VAL A 228 -10.62 20.96 4.28
C VAL A 228 -11.69 21.92 4.81
N ARG A 229 -12.44 21.51 5.84
CA ARG A 229 -13.49 22.34 6.46
C ARG A 229 -12.92 23.50 7.27
N SER A 230 -11.73 23.32 7.84
CA SER A 230 -11.04 24.34 8.66
C SER A 230 -10.20 25.32 7.83
N GLY A 231 -10.21 25.23 6.49
CA GLY A 231 -9.56 26.19 5.60
C GLY A 231 -8.21 25.76 5.03
N TYR A 232 -7.74 24.53 5.29
CA TYR A 232 -6.47 23.99 4.79
C TYR A 232 -6.60 23.26 3.44
N ARG A 233 -7.70 23.52 2.72
CA ARG A 233 -8.03 22.87 1.45
C ARG A 233 -6.89 22.96 0.42
N ASP A 234 -6.30 24.14 0.27
CA ASP A 234 -5.32 24.38 -0.78
C ASP A 234 -3.99 23.68 -0.49
N ALA A 235 -3.55 23.64 0.77
CA ALA A 235 -2.38 22.89 1.19
C ALA A 235 -2.52 21.38 0.91
N ILE A 236 -3.68 20.81 1.25
CA ILE A 236 -4.02 19.40 0.98
C ILE A 236 -4.06 19.13 -0.53
N ALA A 237 -4.77 19.97 -1.28
CA ALA A 237 -4.91 19.81 -2.73
C ALA A 237 -3.56 19.90 -3.46
N GLU A 238 -2.72 20.85 -3.07
CA GLU A 238 -1.38 21.01 -3.62
C GLU A 238 -0.52 19.78 -3.31
N GLU A 239 -0.53 19.27 -2.08
CA GLU A 239 0.25 18.08 -1.72
C GLU A 239 -0.19 16.84 -2.52
N VAL A 240 -1.50 16.65 -2.74
CA VAL A 240 -2.01 15.57 -3.62
C VAL A 240 -1.39 15.68 -5.01
N VAL A 241 -1.33 16.87 -5.59
CA VAL A 241 -0.76 17.08 -6.93
C VAL A 241 0.75 16.87 -6.93
N GLN A 242 1.46 17.35 -5.91
CA GLN A 242 2.93 17.23 -5.82
C GLN A 242 3.39 15.78 -5.60
N SER A 243 2.63 15.00 -4.83
CA SER A 243 2.97 13.62 -4.50
C SER A 243 2.53 12.60 -5.55
N MET A 244 1.59 12.95 -6.44
CA MET A 244 1.05 12.03 -7.44
C MET A 244 2.10 11.41 -8.36
N PRO A 245 3.04 12.19 -8.96
CA PRO A 245 3.99 11.63 -9.90
C PRO A 245 4.95 10.63 -9.23
N VAL A 246 5.40 10.93 -8.01
CA VAL A 246 6.33 10.08 -7.26
C VAL A 246 5.65 8.79 -6.80
N VAL A 247 4.39 8.87 -6.37
CA VAL A 247 3.61 7.68 -5.97
C VAL A 247 3.24 6.81 -7.17
N ALA A 248 2.84 7.40 -8.30
CA ALA A 248 2.59 6.67 -9.54
C ALA A 248 3.87 5.97 -10.04
N ARG A 249 5.01 6.67 -10.00
CA ARG A 249 6.31 6.10 -10.37
C ARG A 249 6.71 4.94 -9.44
N ALA A 250 6.51 5.08 -8.12
CA ALA A 250 6.75 4.02 -7.16
C ALA A 250 5.88 2.77 -7.40
N LEU A 251 4.61 2.97 -7.79
CA LEU A 251 3.70 1.85 -8.09
C LEU A 251 4.02 1.15 -9.41
N VAL A 252 4.45 1.90 -10.44
CA VAL A 252 4.88 1.33 -11.73
C VAL A 252 6.23 0.63 -11.59
N ASP A 253 7.11 1.15 -10.75
CA ASP A 253 8.45 0.65 -10.45
C ASP A 253 9.32 0.44 -11.72
N PRO A 254 9.60 1.52 -12.49
CA PRO A 254 10.23 1.41 -13.80
C PRO A 254 11.64 0.80 -13.78
N GLU A 255 12.32 0.87 -12.64
CA GLU A 255 13.67 0.31 -12.45
C GLU A 255 13.64 -1.21 -12.35
N ARG A 256 12.51 -1.80 -11.94
CA ARG A 256 12.39 -3.25 -11.76
C ARG A 256 12.06 -3.92 -13.08
N ARG A 257 13.04 -4.61 -13.65
CA ARG A 257 12.82 -5.42 -14.85
C ARG A 257 11.80 -6.54 -14.59
N LEU A 258 10.67 -6.49 -15.28
CA LEU A 258 9.59 -7.45 -15.10
C LEU A 258 9.95 -8.81 -15.72
N THR A 259 10.13 -9.82 -14.88
CA THR A 259 10.41 -11.20 -15.34
C THR A 259 9.09 -11.87 -15.71
N THR A 260 8.67 -11.70 -16.96
CA THR A 260 7.44 -12.34 -17.48
C THR A 260 7.79 -13.52 -18.36
N LEU A 261 7.06 -14.64 -18.23
CA LEU A 261 7.18 -15.75 -19.17
C LEU A 261 6.97 -15.23 -20.59
N ALA A 262 7.90 -15.56 -21.51
CA ALA A 262 7.89 -15.10 -22.91
C ALA A 262 6.79 -15.73 -23.77
N LEU A 263 5.64 -16.06 -23.17
CA LEU A 263 4.44 -16.57 -23.81
C LEU A 263 3.45 -15.40 -23.98
N PRO A 264 2.93 -15.12 -25.20
CA PRO A 264 2.09 -13.95 -25.45
C PRO A 264 0.88 -13.82 -24.52
N PHE A 265 0.21 -14.92 -24.19
CA PHE A 265 -0.92 -14.90 -23.26
C PHE A 265 -0.51 -14.56 -21.82
N ALA A 266 0.67 -15.03 -21.39
CA ALA A 266 1.21 -14.76 -20.06
C ALA A 266 1.59 -13.28 -19.93
N VAL A 267 2.24 -12.72 -20.95
CA VAL A 267 2.54 -11.28 -21.04
C VAL A 267 1.27 -10.44 -21.02
N ALA A 268 0.27 -10.79 -21.83
CA ALA A 268 -0.99 -10.05 -21.85
C ALA A 268 -1.75 -10.14 -20.52
N ARG A 269 -1.73 -11.30 -19.85
CA ARG A 269 -2.32 -11.46 -18.51
C ARG A 269 -1.58 -10.61 -17.48
N HIS A 270 -0.25 -10.65 -17.47
CA HIS A 270 0.55 -9.86 -16.54
C HIS A 270 0.34 -8.35 -16.77
N GLY A 271 0.32 -7.90 -18.02
CA GLY A 271 -0.01 -6.50 -18.34
C GLY A 271 -1.40 -6.09 -17.87
N ARG A 272 -2.43 -6.95 -17.99
CA ARG A 272 -3.76 -6.64 -17.44
C ARG A 272 -3.77 -6.58 -15.92
N LEU A 273 -3.00 -7.44 -15.24
CA LEU A 273 -2.87 -7.42 -13.79
C LEU A 273 -2.28 -6.09 -13.32
N LEU A 274 -1.15 -5.66 -13.89
CA LEU A 274 -0.49 -4.39 -13.56
C LEU A 274 -1.41 -3.19 -13.83
N ALA A 275 -2.07 -3.15 -14.99
CA ALA A 275 -3.03 -2.08 -15.30
C ALA A 275 -4.19 -2.05 -14.30
N GLY A 276 -4.70 -3.22 -13.89
CA GLY A 276 -5.75 -3.32 -12.87
C GLY A 276 -5.33 -2.79 -11.50
N GLN A 277 -4.05 -2.96 -11.12
CA GLN A 277 -3.51 -2.35 -9.88
C GLN A 277 -3.53 -0.83 -9.96
N TRP A 278 -3.13 -0.26 -11.11
CA TRP A 278 -3.13 1.19 -11.30
C TRP A 278 -4.54 1.78 -11.34
N ASP A 279 -5.50 1.03 -11.92
CA ASP A 279 -6.91 1.38 -11.88
C ASP A 279 -7.46 1.38 -10.45
N ALA A 280 -7.12 0.35 -9.66
CA ALA A 280 -7.54 0.25 -8.26
C ALA A 280 -6.98 1.40 -7.41
N ALA A 281 -5.72 1.79 -7.64
CA ALA A 281 -5.08 2.93 -6.99
C ALA A 281 -5.76 4.26 -7.37
N ALA A 282 -6.04 4.47 -8.66
CA ALA A 282 -6.78 5.64 -9.15
C ALA A 282 -8.18 5.75 -8.53
N ASP A 283 -8.86 4.60 -8.40
CA ASP A 283 -10.17 4.49 -7.76
C ASP A 283 -10.11 4.76 -6.25
N ALA A 284 -9.07 4.27 -5.57
CA ALA A 284 -8.84 4.53 -4.16
C ALA A 284 -8.63 6.04 -3.90
N LEU A 285 -7.80 6.69 -4.72
CA LEU A 285 -7.57 8.13 -4.69
C LEU A 285 -8.87 8.90 -4.95
N HIS A 286 -9.61 8.54 -6.02
CA HIS A 286 -10.89 9.17 -6.34
C HIS A 286 -11.87 9.12 -5.16
N ARG A 287 -12.08 7.94 -4.57
CA ARG A 287 -13.00 7.77 -3.44
C ARG A 287 -12.57 8.60 -2.23
N ARG A 288 -11.27 8.65 -1.93
CA ARG A 288 -10.71 9.42 -0.81
C ARG A 288 -10.88 10.92 -1.01
N LEU A 289 -10.50 11.46 -2.17
CA LEU A 289 -10.72 12.87 -2.52
C LEU A 289 -12.20 13.25 -2.39
N ALA A 290 -13.11 12.40 -2.88
CA ALA A 290 -14.54 12.64 -2.76
C ALA A 290 -15.04 12.62 -1.30
N ARG A 291 -14.43 11.79 -0.44
CA ARG A 291 -14.76 11.63 0.98
C ARG A 291 -14.28 12.79 1.84
N ILE A 292 -13.10 13.34 1.52
CA ILE A 292 -12.51 14.48 2.25
C ILE A 292 -13.02 15.85 1.78
N GLY A 293 -13.89 15.88 0.77
CA GLY A 293 -14.52 17.12 0.29
C GLY A 293 -13.87 17.76 -0.94
N LEU A 294 -12.94 17.07 -1.61
CA LEU A 294 -12.23 17.51 -2.81
C LEU A 294 -12.81 16.89 -4.09
N ARG A 295 -14.14 16.81 -4.19
CA ARG A 295 -14.83 16.16 -5.34
C ARG A 295 -14.49 16.82 -6.67
N ASP A 296 -14.25 18.11 -6.67
CA ASP A 296 -13.88 18.88 -7.86
C ASP A 296 -12.51 18.49 -8.44
N LEU A 297 -11.59 17.98 -7.61
CA LEU A 297 -10.27 17.51 -8.05
C LEU A 297 -10.29 16.08 -8.61
N THR A 298 -11.32 15.29 -8.35
CA THR A 298 -11.33 13.86 -8.70
C THR A 298 -11.09 13.59 -10.18
N GLY A 299 -11.64 14.43 -11.07
CA GLY A 299 -11.49 14.29 -12.51
C GLY A 299 -10.09 14.65 -13.02
N SER A 300 -9.49 15.73 -12.50
CA SER A 300 -8.12 16.13 -12.86
C SER A 300 -7.10 15.16 -12.27
N ALA A 301 -7.25 14.78 -11.00
CA ALA A 301 -6.41 13.80 -10.32
C ALA A 301 -6.37 12.47 -11.07
N ARG A 302 -7.53 11.93 -11.49
CA ARG A 302 -7.59 10.68 -12.24
C ARG A 302 -6.85 10.77 -13.58
N ARG A 303 -6.95 11.90 -14.30
CA ARG A 303 -6.21 12.10 -15.56
C ARG A 303 -4.70 12.23 -15.33
N ALA A 304 -4.29 12.99 -14.32
CA ALA A 304 -2.90 13.15 -13.95
C ALA A 304 -2.28 11.79 -13.56
N TRP A 305 -2.96 11.01 -12.72
CA TRP A 305 -2.54 9.68 -12.32
C TRP A 305 -2.18 8.76 -13.50
N TYR A 306 -3.05 8.68 -14.51
CA TYR A 306 -2.76 7.86 -15.69
C TYR A 306 -1.66 8.44 -16.57
N ALA A 307 -1.51 9.76 -16.62
CA ALA A 307 -0.40 10.40 -17.33
C ALA A 307 0.94 10.08 -16.64
N ASP A 308 0.98 10.14 -15.31
CA ASP A 308 2.16 9.82 -14.50
C ASP A 308 2.52 8.33 -14.61
N CYS A 309 1.52 7.43 -14.55
CA CYS A 309 1.74 6.01 -14.81
C CYS A 309 2.29 5.76 -16.22
N ALA A 310 1.77 6.47 -17.23
CA ALA A 310 2.26 6.35 -18.60
C ALA A 310 3.70 6.84 -18.76
N ALA A 311 4.06 7.94 -18.10
CA ALA A 311 5.43 8.46 -18.08
C ALA A 311 6.41 7.48 -17.40
N ALA A 312 6.02 6.87 -16.28
CA ALA A 312 6.82 5.81 -15.66
C ALA A 312 6.94 4.56 -16.55
N VAL A 313 5.91 4.22 -17.33
CA VAL A 313 6.01 3.16 -18.34
C VAL A 313 6.99 3.52 -19.46
N ASP A 314 7.02 4.77 -19.92
CA ASP A 314 8.02 5.23 -20.87
C ASP A 314 9.44 5.09 -20.30
N GLU A 315 9.65 5.53 -19.05
CA GLU A 315 10.92 5.37 -18.35
C GLU A 315 11.36 3.90 -18.27
N TYR A 316 10.45 2.97 -17.96
CA TYR A 316 10.75 1.54 -18.00
C TYR A 316 11.26 1.08 -19.38
N GLU A 317 10.59 1.49 -20.47
CA GLU A 317 10.96 1.05 -21.81
C GLU A 317 12.33 1.61 -22.23
N GLU A 318 12.64 2.83 -21.80
CA GLU A 318 13.95 3.46 -21.96
C GLU A 318 15.05 2.72 -21.18
N LEU A 319 14.80 2.42 -19.90
CA LEU A 319 15.77 1.74 -19.01
C LEU A 319 16.08 0.30 -19.46
N HIS A 320 15.07 -0.45 -19.89
CA HIS A 320 15.22 -1.88 -20.17
C HIS A 320 15.32 -2.23 -21.65
N GLY A 321 15.06 -1.27 -22.55
CA GLY A 321 15.08 -1.48 -24.00
C GLY A 321 14.03 -2.49 -24.50
N VAL A 322 12.98 -2.72 -23.71
CA VAL A 322 11.90 -3.67 -24.02
C VAL A 322 10.55 -3.06 -23.72
N ARG A 323 9.55 -3.46 -24.50
CA ARG A 323 8.18 -2.96 -24.35
C ARG A 323 7.55 -3.42 -23.05
N HIS A 324 6.88 -2.53 -22.34
CA HIS A 324 6.24 -2.83 -21.07
C HIS A 324 5.03 -3.77 -21.26
N PRO A 325 4.80 -4.76 -20.37
CA PRO A 325 3.70 -5.72 -20.50
C PRO A 325 2.31 -5.08 -20.65
N THR A 326 2.06 -3.93 -20.03
CA THR A 326 0.78 -3.22 -20.16
C THR A 326 0.54 -2.71 -21.57
N ARG A 327 1.56 -2.15 -22.25
CA ARG A 327 1.46 -1.72 -23.65
C ARG A 327 1.25 -2.89 -24.60
N LEU A 328 1.84 -4.04 -24.30
CA LEU A 328 1.63 -5.27 -25.07
C LEU A 328 0.21 -5.82 -24.90
N ALA A 329 -0.32 -5.80 -23.68
CA ALA A 329 -1.70 -6.19 -23.40
C ALA A 329 -2.72 -5.30 -24.11
N GLN A 330 -2.51 -3.97 -24.11
CA GLN A 330 -3.36 -3.00 -24.81
C GLN A 330 -3.38 -3.21 -26.33
N GLN A 331 -2.21 -3.47 -26.94
CA GLN A 331 -2.12 -3.78 -28.37
C GLN A 331 -2.90 -5.05 -28.74
N ALA A 332 -2.80 -6.10 -27.92
CA ALA A 332 -3.52 -7.35 -28.15
C ALA A 332 -5.05 -7.14 -28.10
N ALA A 333 -5.55 -6.28 -27.20
CA ALA A 333 -6.97 -5.95 -27.12
C ALA A 333 -7.45 -5.05 -28.28
N GLY A 334 -6.61 -4.12 -28.74
CA GLY A 334 -6.93 -3.27 -29.90
C GLY A 334 -6.94 -4.00 -31.25
N GLY A 335 -6.17 -5.09 -31.37
CA GLY A 335 -6.11 -5.92 -32.58
C GLY A 335 -7.35 -6.79 -32.83
N THR A 336 -8.13 -7.11 -31.78
CA THR A 336 -9.32 -7.96 -31.90
C THR A 336 -10.58 -7.25 -32.44
N GLY A 337 -10.52 -5.93 -32.67
CA GLY A 337 -11.66 -5.12 -33.14
C GLY A 337 -11.72 -4.87 -34.66
N LYS A 338 -10.74 -5.32 -35.45
CA LYS A 338 -10.66 -5.06 -36.92
C LYS A 338 -10.95 -6.26 -37.81
N GLY A 339 -11.55 -7.32 -37.28
CA GLY A 339 -11.86 -8.53 -38.06
C GLY A 339 -13.11 -9.23 -37.56
N ARG A 340 -14.28 -8.61 -37.72
CA ARG A 340 -15.57 -9.29 -37.79
C ARG A 340 -16.48 -8.57 -38.77
#